data_AF-A0A822HDM9-F1
#
_entry.id   AF-A0A822HDM9-F1
#
_cell.length_a   1.000
_cell.length_b   1.000
_cell.length_c   1.000
_cell.angle_alpha   90.00
_cell.angle_beta   90.00
_cell.angle_gamma   90.00
#
_symmetry.space_group_name_H-M   'P 1'
#
loop_
_entity.id
_entity.type
_entity.pdbx_description
1 polymer ?
#
loop_
_entity_poly.entity_id
_entity_poly.type
_entity_poly.pdbx_seq_one_letter_code
_entity_poly.pdbx_strand_id
1 'polypeptide(L)'
;MTDTGSSGMCFEFFYHMFGDGIGTLTVYLQKEGFQPIPMWTLSGQQEDYWFQGKVGFIVNSDHSILIEAKITQNEEGNIGIDDLSITNGYCPTYPAYAVPPNSLTTVQPVVTTGVLVEIFNSILS
;
A
#
# COMPACT_ATOMS: atom_id res chain seq x y z
N MET A 1 10.15 0.70 -8.22
CA MET A 1 10.05 2.09 -7.72
C MET A 1 9.73 2.98 -8.90
N THR A 2 8.48 3.42 -9.05
CA THR A 2 8.11 4.40 -10.08
C THR A 2 8.57 5.77 -9.60
N ASP A 3 9.75 6.20 -10.07
CA ASP A 3 10.18 7.59 -9.95
C ASP A 3 9.24 8.46 -10.78
N THR A 4 8.41 9.24 -10.10
CA THR A 4 7.37 10.04 -10.75
C THR A 4 7.91 11.36 -11.33
N GLY A 5 9.14 11.77 -10.98
CA GLY A 5 9.75 13.02 -11.44
C GLY A 5 8.91 14.27 -11.13
N SER A 6 9.21 15.40 -11.78
CA SER A 6 8.47 16.67 -11.62
C SER A 6 7.06 16.66 -12.24
N SER A 7 6.74 15.66 -13.06
CA SER A 7 5.41 15.40 -13.64
C SER A 7 4.56 14.44 -12.80
N GLY A 8 5.07 14.04 -11.65
CA GLY A 8 4.44 13.09 -10.74
C GLY A 8 3.33 13.68 -9.92
N MET A 9 2.40 12.82 -9.52
CA MET A 9 1.49 13.09 -8.41
C MET A 9 1.71 12.07 -7.29
N CYS A 10 1.48 12.50 -6.06
CA CYS A 10 1.56 11.72 -4.85
C CYS A 10 0.18 11.68 -4.22
N PHE A 11 -0.42 10.50 -4.14
CA PHE A 11 -1.59 10.30 -3.29
C PHE A 11 -1.10 9.90 -1.89
N GLU A 12 -1.49 10.68 -0.91
CA GLU A 12 -1.15 10.49 0.50
C GLU A 12 -2.43 10.35 1.32
N PHE A 13 -2.43 9.42 2.25
CA PHE A 13 -3.58 9.13 3.11
C PHE A 13 -3.12 8.54 4.43
N PHE A 14 -3.99 8.54 5.43
CA PHE A 14 -3.80 7.77 6.65
C PHE A 14 -4.71 6.56 6.66
N TYR A 15 -4.22 5.44 7.19
CA TYR A 15 -4.99 4.21 7.34
C TYR A 15 -4.78 3.60 8.73
N HIS A 16 -5.79 2.90 9.21
CA HIS A 16 -5.76 2.05 10.39
C HIS A 16 -6.34 0.69 10.00
N MET A 17 -5.64 -0.40 10.32
CA MET A 17 -5.98 -1.76 9.90
C MET A 17 -5.68 -2.73 11.03
N PHE A 18 -6.63 -2.94 11.93
CA PHE A 18 -6.41 -3.73 13.14
C PHE A 18 -7.60 -4.61 13.52
N GLY A 19 -7.30 -5.78 14.08
CA GLY A 19 -8.27 -6.76 14.56
C GLY A 19 -8.27 -8.05 13.73
N ASP A 20 -9.00 -9.04 14.22
CA ASP A 20 -9.09 -10.33 13.55
C ASP A 20 -9.85 -10.22 12.23
N GLY A 21 -9.39 -10.98 11.24
CA GLY A 21 -10.06 -11.01 9.94
C GLY A 21 -9.89 -9.76 9.07
N ILE A 22 -8.92 -8.89 9.35
CA ILE A 22 -8.52 -7.81 8.44
C ILE A 22 -8.09 -8.41 7.09
N GLY A 23 -8.75 -7.96 6.03
CA GLY A 23 -8.44 -8.37 4.68
C GLY A 23 -7.40 -7.46 4.03
N THR A 24 -7.79 -6.76 2.97
CA THR A 24 -6.85 -6.02 2.11
C THR A 24 -7.37 -4.62 1.83
N LEU A 25 -6.49 -3.62 1.96
CA LEU A 25 -6.72 -2.27 1.49
C LEU A 25 -5.96 -2.07 0.17
N THR A 26 -6.64 -1.63 -0.89
CA THR A 26 -6.03 -1.37 -2.20
C THR A 26 -6.41 0.01 -2.72
N VAL A 27 -5.42 0.75 -3.21
CA VAL A 27 -5.61 2.02 -3.92
C VAL A 27 -5.40 1.77 -5.41
N TYR A 28 -6.37 2.19 -6.22
CA TYR A 28 -6.36 2.09 -7.67
C TYR A 28 -6.37 3.47 -8.32
N LEU A 29 -5.68 3.56 -9.46
CA LEU A 29 -5.87 4.64 -10.41
C LEU A 29 -6.95 4.24 -11.41
N GLN A 30 -8.06 4.98 -11.44
CA GLN A 30 -9.17 4.77 -12.35
C GLN A 30 -9.18 5.85 -13.44
N LYS A 31 -9.17 5.45 -14.72
CA LYS A 31 -9.36 6.35 -15.86
C LYS A 31 -10.69 6.02 -16.56
N GLU A 32 -11.36 7.01 -17.12
CA GLU A 32 -12.63 6.78 -17.81
C GLU A 32 -12.47 5.78 -18.97
N GLY A 33 -13.31 4.74 -19.00
CA GLY A 33 -13.25 3.70 -20.05
C GLY A 33 -12.15 2.65 -19.91
N PHE A 34 -11.33 2.70 -18.84
CA PHE A 34 -10.27 1.71 -18.57
C PHE A 34 -10.56 0.91 -17.30
N GLN A 35 -9.93 -0.27 -17.18
CA GLN A 35 -9.94 -1.02 -15.93
C GLN A 35 -9.09 -0.29 -14.87
N PRO A 36 -9.51 -0.27 -13.59
CA PRO A 36 -8.72 0.32 -12.52
C PRO A 36 -7.38 -0.39 -12.35
N ILE A 37 -6.31 0.39 -12.25
CA ILE A 37 -4.94 -0.13 -12.12
C ILE A 37 -4.56 -0.07 -10.65
N PRO A 38 -4.24 -1.20 -9.99
CA PRO A 38 -3.79 -1.17 -8.60
C PRO A 38 -2.42 -0.50 -8.53
N MET A 39 -2.28 0.45 -7.61
CA MET A 39 -1.03 1.22 -7.42
C MET A 39 -0.41 0.97 -6.06
N TRP A 40 -1.22 0.71 -5.04
CA TRP A 40 -0.82 0.43 -3.66
C TRP A 40 -1.73 -0.65 -3.11
N THR A 41 -1.18 -1.62 -2.39
CA THR A 41 -2.00 -2.64 -1.71
C THR A 41 -1.32 -3.11 -0.44
N LEU A 42 -2.10 -3.37 0.59
CA LEU A 42 -1.63 -3.90 1.85
C LEU A 42 -2.67 -4.86 2.41
N SER A 43 -2.20 -6.03 2.87
CA SER A 43 -3.05 -7.09 3.39
C SER A 43 -2.69 -7.42 4.83
N GLY A 44 -3.69 -7.90 5.57
CA GLY A 44 -3.57 -8.37 6.93
C GLY A 44 -3.58 -7.25 7.96
N GLN A 45 -3.63 -7.67 9.22
CA GLN A 45 -3.53 -6.79 10.37
C GLN A 45 -2.18 -6.06 10.36
N GLN A 46 -2.23 -4.80 10.76
CA GLN A 46 -1.08 -3.95 11.09
C GLN A 46 -1.06 -3.77 12.62
N GLU A 47 -0.41 -2.73 13.14
CA GLU A 47 -0.57 -2.39 14.56
C GLU A 47 -1.83 -1.56 14.81
N ASP A 48 -2.22 -1.42 16.08
CA ASP A 48 -3.32 -0.55 16.51
C ASP A 48 -2.92 0.93 16.51
N TYR A 49 -2.48 1.43 15.35
CA TYR A 49 -2.06 2.80 15.12
C TYR A 49 -2.49 3.29 13.73
N TRP A 50 -2.60 4.60 13.58
CA TRP A 50 -2.74 5.23 12.27
C TRP A 50 -1.37 5.29 11.58
N PHE A 51 -1.32 4.77 10.36
CA PHE A 51 -0.13 4.76 9.52
C PHE A 51 -0.36 5.64 8.30
N GLN A 52 0.72 6.25 7.82
CA GLN A 52 0.69 6.96 6.55
C GLN A 52 0.83 5.98 5.39
N GLY A 53 0.00 6.13 4.37
CA GLY A 53 0.13 5.50 3.06
C GLY A 53 0.51 6.52 2.00
N LYS A 54 1.39 6.15 1.07
CA LYS A 54 1.76 6.98 -0.09
C LYS A 54 1.87 6.15 -1.34
N VAL A 55 1.43 6.72 -2.46
CA VAL A 55 1.65 6.12 -3.78
C VAL A 55 1.78 7.16 -4.87
N GLY A 56 2.85 7.01 -5.65
CA GLY A 56 3.15 7.85 -6.80
C GLY A 56 2.46 7.35 -8.07
N PHE A 57 1.96 8.27 -8.88
CA PHE A 57 1.40 7.96 -10.19
C PHE A 57 1.64 9.11 -11.18
N ILE A 58 1.60 8.79 -12.47
CA ILE A 58 1.65 9.76 -13.57
C ILE A 58 0.40 9.57 -14.42
N VAL A 59 -0.36 10.64 -14.62
CA VAL A 59 -1.56 10.62 -15.46
C VAL A 59 -1.78 11.99 -16.10
N ASN A 60 -2.17 11.98 -17.37
CA ASN A 60 -2.36 13.13 -18.23
C ASN A 60 -3.81 13.27 -18.73
N SER A 61 -4.73 12.56 -18.07
CA SER A 61 -6.16 12.51 -18.39
C SER A 61 -6.99 12.63 -17.12
N ASP A 62 -8.29 12.88 -17.27
CA ASP A 62 -9.23 12.79 -16.16
C ASP A 62 -9.15 11.40 -15.53
N HIS A 63 -9.15 11.39 -14.20
CA HIS A 63 -8.94 10.19 -13.40
C HIS A 63 -9.55 10.36 -12.01
N SER A 64 -9.73 9.23 -11.34
CA SER A 64 -10.15 9.15 -9.95
C SER A 64 -9.23 8.21 -9.19
N ILE A 65 -9.08 8.45 -7.89
CA ILE A 65 -8.52 7.48 -6.96
C ILE A 65 -9.67 6.63 -6.42
N LEU A 66 -9.58 5.32 -6.60
CA LEU A 66 -10.53 4.35 -6.05
C LEU A 66 -9.85 3.61 -4.89
N ILE A 67 -10.48 3.60 -3.73
CA ILE A 67 -9.97 2.89 -2.54
C ILE A 67 -10.92 1.74 -2.24
N GLU A 68 -10.39 0.52 -2.21
CA GLU A 68 -11.13 -0.70 -1.90
C GLU A 68 -10.62 -1.28 -0.57
N ALA A 69 -11.52 -1.38 0.41
CA ALA A 69 -11.28 -2.07 1.67
C ALA A 69 -12.02 -3.41 1.68
N LYS A 70 -11.28 -4.50 1.83
CA LYS A 70 -11.81 -5.86 1.98
C LYS A 70 -11.60 -6.32 3.41
N ILE A 71 -12.67 -6.77 4.06
CA ILE A 71 -12.63 -7.47 5.36
C ILE A 71 -13.04 -8.93 5.14
N THR A 72 -12.56 -9.84 5.98
CA THR A 72 -12.97 -11.25 5.95
C THR A 72 -14.20 -11.48 6.85
N GLN A 73 -14.84 -12.65 6.74
CA GLN A 73 -16.16 -12.93 7.34
C GLN A 73 -16.20 -12.97 8.89
N ASN A 74 -15.06 -12.90 9.57
CA ASN A 74 -14.96 -12.95 11.04
C ASN A 74 -14.73 -11.53 11.61
N GLU A 75 -15.78 -10.71 11.52
CA GLU A 75 -15.88 -9.22 11.59
C GLU A 75 -15.35 -8.50 12.86
N GLU A 76 -14.28 -8.94 13.50
CA GLU A 76 -13.71 -8.23 14.66
C GLU A 76 -12.70 -7.13 14.27
N GLY A 77 -12.25 -7.11 13.01
CA GLY A 77 -11.31 -6.12 12.49
C GLY A 77 -11.94 -4.98 11.70
N ASN A 78 -11.38 -3.78 11.85
CA ASN A 78 -11.80 -2.57 11.14
C ASN A 78 -10.70 -1.99 10.23
N ILE A 79 -11.11 -1.38 9.11
CA ILE A 79 -10.24 -0.58 8.26
C ILE A 79 -10.74 0.88 8.30
N GLY A 80 -9.92 1.77 8.87
CA GLY A 80 -10.13 3.22 8.87
C GLY A 80 -9.26 3.91 7.82
N ILE A 81 -9.77 4.99 7.23
CA ILE A 81 -9.06 5.82 6.25
C ILE A 81 -9.36 7.28 6.58
N ASP A 82 -8.33 8.14 6.59
CA ASP A 82 -8.49 9.58 6.85
C ASP A 82 -7.44 10.41 6.09
N ASP A 83 -7.55 11.74 6.15
CA ASP A 83 -6.54 12.72 5.71
C ASP A 83 -6.03 12.50 4.27
N LEU A 84 -6.98 12.38 3.33
CA LEU A 84 -6.70 12.17 1.91
C LEU A 84 -6.16 13.44 1.25
N SER A 85 -5.05 13.32 0.52
CA SER A 85 -4.48 14.43 -0.25
C SER A 85 -3.77 13.97 -1.53
N ILE A 86 -3.71 14.87 -2.50
CA ILE A 86 -2.91 14.69 -3.73
C ILE A 86 -1.96 15.89 -3.85
N THR A 87 -0.67 15.61 -3.93
CA THR A 87 0.38 16.62 -4.09
C THR A 87 1.18 16.39 -5.37
N ASN A 88 1.77 17.44 -5.93
CA ASN A 88 2.63 17.32 -7.12
C ASN A 88 4.05 16.95 -6.71
N GLY A 89 4.69 16.07 -7.46
CA GLY A 89 6.13 15.78 -7.38
C GLY A 89 6.47 14.32 -7.10
N TYR A 90 7.68 14.14 -6.57
CA TYR A 90 8.25 12.84 -6.22
C TYR A 90 7.47 12.17 -5.09
N CYS A 91 7.09 10.91 -5.29
CA CYS A 91 6.29 10.15 -4.33
C CYS A 91 6.76 8.69 -4.23
N PRO A 92 7.57 8.35 -3.23
CA PRO A 92 7.91 6.96 -2.99
C PRO A 92 6.69 6.22 -2.45
N THR A 93 6.49 4.97 -2.90
CA THR A 93 5.50 4.09 -2.28
C THR A 93 5.84 3.89 -0.81
N TYR A 94 4.88 4.14 0.07
CA TYR A 94 5.04 3.97 1.50
C TYR A 94 3.81 3.25 2.12
N PRO A 95 4.01 2.21 2.94
CA PRO A 95 5.29 1.54 3.17
C PRO A 95 5.81 0.87 1.88
N ALA A 96 7.13 0.67 1.77
CA ALA A 96 7.76 0.23 0.51
C ALA A 96 7.29 -1.15 0.01
N TYR A 97 6.76 -1.98 0.92
CA TYR A 97 6.21 -3.30 0.62
C TYR A 97 4.73 -3.27 0.20
N ALA A 98 4.05 -2.12 0.27
CA ALA A 98 2.65 -1.99 -0.12
C ALA A 98 2.48 -1.87 -1.64
N VAL A 99 3.01 -2.84 -2.36
CA VAL A 99 3.03 -2.88 -3.83
C VAL A 99 2.11 -3.98 -4.37
N PRO A 100 1.39 -3.76 -5.48
CA PRO A 100 0.52 -4.77 -6.07
C PRO A 100 1.28 -6.06 -6.44
N PRO A 101 0.64 -7.25 -6.32
CA PRO A 101 1.20 -8.49 -6.83
C PRO A 101 1.52 -8.33 -8.32
N ASN A 102 2.73 -8.71 -8.72
CA ASN A 102 3.29 -8.57 -10.08
C ASN A 102 3.89 -7.20 -10.45
N SER A 103 3.96 -6.23 -9.54
CA SER A 103 4.69 -4.96 -9.75
C SER A 103 6.22 -5.07 -9.57
N LEU A 104 6.78 -6.30 -9.49
CA LEU A 104 8.21 -6.56 -9.38
C LEU A 104 8.92 -6.38 -10.73
N THR A 105 9.00 -5.14 -11.22
CA THR A 105 9.86 -4.74 -12.34
C THR A 105 10.72 -3.54 -11.96
N THR A 106 11.58 -3.71 -10.96
CA THR A 106 12.88 -3.03 -10.85
C THR A 106 13.75 -3.91 -9.97
N VAL A 107 14.83 -4.46 -10.54
CA VAL A 107 15.91 -5.07 -9.78
C VAL A 107 16.38 -4.03 -8.76
N GLN A 108 16.00 -4.17 -7.48
CA GLN A 108 16.84 -3.62 -6.44
C GLN A 108 18.09 -4.50 -6.39
N PRO A 109 19.32 -3.93 -6.35
CA PRO A 109 20.45 -4.70 -5.89
C PRO A 109 20.11 -5.12 -4.46
N VAL A 110 19.93 -6.41 -4.24
CA VAL A 110 19.91 -6.98 -2.90
C VAL A 110 21.28 -6.67 -2.30
N VAL A 111 21.39 -5.57 -1.54
CA VAL A 111 22.52 -5.38 -0.65
C VAL A 111 22.22 -6.20 0.59
N THR A 112 22.49 -7.50 0.51
CA THR A 112 22.56 -8.37 1.68
C THR A 112 23.85 -8.07 2.43
N THR A 113 23.85 -7.01 3.22
CA THR A 113 24.63 -6.99 4.46
C THR A 113 23.65 -7.28 5.58
N GLY A 114 23.88 -8.41 6.23
CA GLY A 114 22.86 -9.19 6.90
C GLY A 114 22.17 -8.52 8.08
N VAL A 115 20.97 -9.04 8.36
CA VAL A 115 20.38 -9.02 9.69
C VAL A 115 19.99 -10.46 9.98
N LEU A 116 20.67 -11.05 10.96
CA LEU A 116 20.24 -12.28 11.62
C LEU A 116 18.94 -11.98 12.37
N VAL A 117 17.88 -12.72 12.08
CA VAL A 117 16.78 -12.89 13.04
C VAL A 117 16.65 -14.38 13.30
N GLU A 118 16.92 -14.72 14.55
CA GLU A 118 16.99 -16.08 15.08
C GLU A 118 15.62 -16.75 15.02
N ILE A 119 15.61 -17.99 14.55
CA ILE A 119 14.45 -18.88 14.64
C ILE A 119 14.41 -19.40 16.07
N PHE A 120 13.56 -18.84 16.93
CA PHE A 120 13.18 -19.55 18.15
C PHE A 120 12.12 -20.58 17.80
N ASN A 121 12.59 -21.78 17.47
CA ASN A 121 11.82 -22.99 17.77
C ASN A 121 11.77 -23.11 19.29
N SER A 122 10.60 -22.98 19.90
CA SER A 122 10.35 -23.71 21.14
C SER A 122 8.96 -24.31 21.13
N ILE A 123 9.01 -25.62 21.33
CA ILE A 123 7.97 -26.63 21.32
C ILE A 123 7.10 -26.47 22.57
N LEU A 124 5.86 -26.94 22.46
CA LEU A 124 4.90 -27.25 23.53
C LEU A 124 5.53 -27.73 24.85
N SER A 125 5.01 -27.21 25.96
CA SER A 125 4.57 -27.98 27.14
C SER A 125 3.55 -27.18 27.91
#